data_AF-A0A0M9EMC8-F1
#
_entry.id   AF-A0A0M9EMC8-F1
#
_cell.length_a   1.000
_cell.length_b   1.000
_cell.length_c   1.000
_cell.angle_alpha   90.00
_cell.angle_beta   90.00
_cell.angle_gamma   90.00
#
_symmetry.space_group_name_H-M   'P 1'
#
loop_
_entity.id
_entity.type
_entity.pdbx_description
1 polymer ?
#
loop_
_entity_poly.entity_id
_entity_poly.type
_entity_poly.pdbx_seq_one_letter_code
_entity_poly.pdbx_strand_id
1 'polypeptide(L)'
;MDTLTASQRSNLNVITAAAQICLHSIEACASVSDDGSLPFLVFIQKFLDGISPFVSLATPVDVYGNLNPLSAFQSTSDNRMSYNPPRSTRLNVSPLCCAALQGSDKIVRLLLDLSKRDEMLQDDLDFSLFLALCFRHRKTADLLLDNGADPKRDGLSNGLHGAAYGGLVDEISLYVIEYGAEVDVEDANGVTAVMYAMGLEYPQSWEVVEHLFHLGADPSFRVGQGAWTYAQYARVMGKIDLAERLEEAEMYSPTQYALSRESSCTLDGYE
;
A
#
# COMPACT_ATOMS: atom_id res chain seq x y z
N MET A 1 4.48 -15.16 11.96
CA MET A 1 3.67 -16.03 11.09
C MET A 1 3.00 -15.12 10.08
N ASP A 2 3.58 -14.99 8.89
CA ASP A 2 3.10 -14.06 7.87
C ASP A 2 1.92 -14.64 7.10
N THR A 3 0.71 -14.21 7.46
CA THR A 3 -0.51 -14.51 6.71
C THR A 3 -0.61 -13.55 5.51
N LEU A 4 0.24 -13.74 4.51
CA LEU A 4 -0.03 -13.15 3.18
C LEU A 4 -1.33 -13.76 2.66
N THR A 5 -2.24 -12.91 2.18
CA THR A 5 -3.47 -13.34 1.51
C THR A 5 -3.12 -14.24 0.32
N ALA A 6 -4.01 -15.15 -0.07
CA ALA A 6 -3.78 -16.01 -1.23
C ALA A 6 -3.44 -15.21 -2.50
N SER A 7 -4.01 -14.02 -2.63
CA SER A 7 -3.73 -13.03 -3.69
C SER A 7 -2.29 -12.51 -3.63
N GLN A 8 -1.82 -12.09 -2.46
CA GLN A 8 -0.44 -11.61 -2.26
C GLN A 8 0.60 -12.68 -2.58
N ARG A 9 0.35 -13.96 -2.27
CA ARG A 9 1.26 -15.07 -2.63
C ARG A 9 1.28 -15.38 -4.13
N SER A 10 0.14 -15.28 -4.81
CA SER A 10 0.05 -15.52 -6.26
C SER A 10 0.82 -14.46 -7.06
N ASN A 11 0.96 -13.25 -6.53
CA ASN A 11 1.67 -12.14 -7.16
C ASN A 11 3.18 -12.32 -7.29
N LEU A 12 3.81 -13.06 -6.38
CA LEU A 12 5.24 -13.36 -6.49
C LEU A 12 5.59 -14.13 -7.78
N ASN A 13 4.61 -14.75 -8.44
CA ASN A 13 4.83 -15.58 -9.63
C ASN A 13 4.41 -14.92 -10.97
N VAL A 14 3.78 -13.74 -10.97
CA VAL A 14 3.11 -13.18 -12.17
C VAL A 14 3.64 -11.80 -12.56
N ILE A 15 4.97 -11.67 -12.55
CA ILE A 15 5.63 -10.51 -13.14
C ILE A 15 5.86 -10.79 -14.63
N THR A 16 5.47 -9.86 -15.49
CA THR A 16 5.51 -10.04 -16.94
C THR A 16 6.94 -10.30 -17.40
N ALA A 17 7.11 -11.11 -18.45
CA ALA A 17 8.43 -11.53 -18.94
C ALA A 17 9.37 -10.35 -19.23
N ALA A 18 8.86 -9.19 -19.65
CA ALA A 18 9.67 -8.00 -19.91
C ALA A 18 10.26 -7.38 -18.63
N ALA A 19 9.45 -7.22 -17.58
CA ALA A 19 9.93 -6.76 -16.27
C ALA A 19 10.87 -7.79 -15.64
N GLN A 20 10.56 -9.09 -15.79
CA GLN A 20 11.40 -10.17 -15.30
C GLN A 20 12.73 -10.26 -16.07
N ILE A 21 12.77 -9.97 -17.38
CA ILE A 21 14.02 -9.89 -18.16
C ILE A 21 14.86 -8.70 -17.71
N CYS A 22 14.27 -7.53 -17.49
CA CYS A 22 14.99 -6.37 -16.97
C CYS A 22 15.59 -6.67 -15.60
N LEU A 23 14.80 -7.25 -14.69
CA LEU A 23 15.24 -7.62 -13.35
C LEU A 23 16.30 -8.72 -13.37
N HIS A 24 16.13 -9.80 -14.14
CA HIS A 24 17.17 -10.84 -14.30
C HIS A 24 18.45 -10.27 -14.90
N SER A 25 18.35 -9.32 -15.84
CA SER A 25 19.54 -8.69 -16.42
C SER A 25 20.28 -7.87 -15.36
N ILE A 26 19.55 -7.15 -14.51
CA ILE A 26 20.09 -6.39 -13.38
C ILE A 26 20.71 -7.34 -12.33
N GLU A 27 20.02 -8.43 -11.98
CA GLU A 27 20.51 -9.45 -11.04
C GLU A 27 21.74 -10.18 -11.56
N ALA A 28 21.75 -10.55 -12.84
CA ALA A 28 22.90 -11.17 -13.48
C ALA A 28 24.11 -10.24 -13.41
N CYS A 29 23.92 -8.94 -13.67
CA CYS A 29 24.98 -7.95 -13.48
C CYS A 29 25.40 -7.84 -12.00
N ALA A 30 24.47 -7.76 -11.05
CA ALA A 30 24.77 -7.68 -9.62
C ALA A 30 25.55 -8.90 -9.10
N SER A 31 25.29 -10.09 -9.62
CA SER A 31 25.95 -11.34 -9.20
C SER A 31 27.42 -11.47 -9.68
N VAL A 32 27.84 -10.65 -10.64
CA VAL A 32 29.15 -10.76 -11.29
C VAL A 32 30.25 -9.96 -10.57
N SER A 33 29.94 -9.12 -9.58
CA SER A 33 30.99 -8.49 -8.75
C SER A 33 30.50 -8.06 -7.36
N ASP A 34 31.04 -8.72 -6.33
CA ASP A 34 30.91 -8.33 -4.91
C ASP A 34 32.05 -7.38 -4.45
N ASP A 35 32.93 -6.94 -5.35
CA ASP A 35 34.18 -6.23 -4.99
C ASP A 35 34.13 -4.69 -5.13
N GLY A 36 33.03 -4.12 -5.61
CA GLY A 36 32.84 -2.67 -5.71
C GLY A 36 33.83 -1.95 -6.64
N SER A 37 34.47 -2.66 -7.58
CA SER A 37 35.50 -2.08 -8.44
C SER A 37 34.92 -1.03 -9.43
N LEU A 38 35.60 0.12 -9.59
CA LEU A 38 35.25 1.19 -10.53
C LEU A 38 34.86 0.72 -11.97
N PRO A 39 35.47 -0.34 -12.55
CA PRO A 39 35.07 -0.87 -13.85
C PRO A 39 33.64 -1.42 -13.90
N PHE A 40 33.13 -1.96 -12.79
CA PHE A 40 31.79 -2.50 -12.68
C PHE A 40 30.73 -1.40 -12.73
N LEU A 41 30.93 -0.32 -11.96
CA LEU A 41 30.05 0.85 -11.99
C LEU A 41 30.03 1.51 -13.38
N VAL A 42 31.17 1.55 -14.08
CA VAL A 42 31.25 2.06 -15.46
C VAL A 42 30.57 1.13 -16.46
N PHE A 43 30.66 -0.19 -16.26
CA PHE A 43 29.98 -1.18 -17.12
C PHE A 43 28.46 -1.15 -16.94
N ILE A 44 27.99 -1.13 -15.68
CA ILE A 44 26.58 -0.95 -15.35
C ILE A 44 26.10 0.41 -15.86
N GLN A 45 26.83 1.50 -15.65
CA GLN A 45 26.46 2.80 -16.20
C GLN A 45 26.34 2.78 -17.73
N LYS A 46 27.27 2.16 -18.47
CA LYS A 46 27.17 2.05 -19.94
C LYS A 46 26.04 1.13 -20.41
N PHE A 47 25.80 0.02 -19.72
CA PHE A 47 24.67 -0.86 -19.98
C PHE A 47 23.36 -0.11 -19.73
N LEU A 48 23.29 0.61 -18.63
CA LEU A 48 22.18 1.47 -18.23
C LEU A 48 22.01 2.69 -19.10
N ASP A 49 23.05 3.30 -19.67
CA ASP A 49 22.91 4.36 -20.66
C ASP A 49 22.27 3.78 -21.95
N GLY A 50 22.55 2.51 -22.26
CA GLY A 50 21.92 1.76 -23.34
C GLY A 50 20.47 1.33 -23.05
N ILE A 51 20.10 1.09 -21.78
CA ILE A 51 18.73 0.81 -21.34
C ILE A 51 18.03 2.00 -20.66
N SER A 52 18.64 3.18 -20.60
CA SER A 52 18.12 4.42 -20.00
C SER A 52 16.78 4.81 -20.60
N PRO A 53 16.58 4.73 -21.93
CA PRO A 53 15.24 4.89 -22.49
C PRO A 53 14.22 3.83 -22.01
N PHE A 54 14.66 2.68 -21.49
CA PHE A 54 13.82 1.62 -20.92
C PHE A 54 13.64 1.71 -19.40
N VAL A 55 14.58 2.30 -18.65
CA VAL A 55 14.47 2.50 -17.19
C VAL A 55 13.28 3.39 -16.84
N SER A 56 12.92 4.32 -17.74
CA SER A 56 11.74 5.18 -17.62
C SER A 56 10.48 4.60 -18.29
N LEU A 57 10.55 3.45 -18.98
CA LEU A 57 9.37 2.90 -19.64
C LEU A 57 8.50 2.19 -18.59
N ALA A 58 7.37 2.79 -18.26
CA ALA A 58 6.37 2.17 -17.41
C ALA A 58 5.93 0.83 -18.04
N THR A 59 6.16 -0.26 -17.33
CA THR A 59 5.82 -1.61 -17.77
C THR A 59 4.44 -1.99 -17.25
N PRO A 60 3.53 -2.50 -18.10
CA PRO A 60 2.27 -3.02 -17.62
C PRO A 60 2.52 -4.32 -16.85
N VAL A 61 2.08 -4.36 -15.59
CA VAL A 61 2.13 -5.52 -14.71
C VAL A 61 0.72 -5.79 -14.19
N ASP A 62 0.27 -7.04 -14.28
CA ASP A 62 -1.01 -7.48 -13.72
C ASP A 62 -0.75 -8.06 -12.32
N VAL A 63 -1.23 -7.36 -11.30
CA VAL A 63 -1.08 -7.72 -9.89
C VAL A 63 -2.42 -8.29 -9.41
N TYR A 64 -2.49 -9.57 -9.05
CA TYR A 64 -3.63 -10.21 -8.39
C TYR A 64 -4.14 -9.41 -7.19
N GLY A 65 -5.46 -9.33 -7.10
CA GLY A 65 -6.15 -8.55 -6.08
C GLY A 65 -6.49 -7.15 -6.57
N ASN A 66 -7.23 -6.45 -5.74
CA ASN A 66 -7.69 -5.10 -6.01
C ASN A 66 -6.89 -4.08 -5.18
N LEU A 67 -5.96 -3.37 -5.82
CA LEU A 67 -5.19 -2.28 -5.21
C LEU A 67 -5.90 -0.92 -5.32
N ASN A 68 -7.08 -0.88 -5.94
CA ASN A 68 -7.99 0.27 -5.95
C ASN A 68 -9.36 -0.16 -5.40
N PRO A 69 -9.53 -0.18 -4.06
CA PRO A 69 -10.74 -0.70 -3.41
C PRO A 69 -12.04 -0.17 -4.01
N LEU A 70 -12.12 1.12 -4.33
CA LEU A 70 -13.33 1.74 -4.89
C LEU A 70 -13.67 1.27 -6.31
N SER A 71 -12.69 0.87 -7.12
CA SER A 71 -12.93 0.42 -8.50
C SER A 71 -13.83 -0.83 -8.60
N ALA A 72 -13.97 -1.59 -7.51
CA ALA A 72 -14.85 -2.75 -7.42
C ALA A 72 -16.34 -2.39 -7.26
N PHE A 73 -16.65 -1.14 -6.93
CA PHE A 73 -18.01 -0.71 -6.64
C PHE A 73 -18.60 0.06 -7.82
N GLN A 74 -19.86 -0.24 -8.14
CA GLN A 74 -20.60 0.45 -9.19
C GLN A 74 -21.95 0.88 -8.65
N SER A 75 -22.33 2.13 -8.93
CA SER A 75 -23.70 2.59 -8.68
C SER A 75 -24.60 2.07 -9.79
N THR A 76 -25.67 1.39 -9.43
CA THR A 76 -26.73 1.01 -10.37
C THR A 76 -27.76 2.14 -10.51
N SER A 77 -28.59 2.08 -11.56
CA SER A 77 -29.66 3.07 -11.84
C SER A 77 -30.63 3.26 -10.68
N ASP A 78 -30.75 2.27 -9.81
CA ASP A 78 -31.71 2.24 -8.71
C ASP A 78 -31.10 2.78 -7.41
N ASN A 79 -29.98 3.50 -7.51
CA ASN A 79 -29.22 4.03 -6.38
C ASN A 79 -28.77 2.92 -5.40
N ARG A 80 -28.52 1.71 -5.92
CA ARG A 80 -27.95 0.59 -5.17
C ARG A 80 -26.52 0.37 -5.59
N MET A 81 -25.65 0.12 -4.62
CA MET A 81 -24.26 -0.25 -4.87
C MET A 81 -24.16 -1.74 -5.17
N SER A 82 -23.44 -2.09 -6.23
CA SER A 82 -22.99 -3.44 -6.51
C SER A 82 -21.49 -3.56 -6.25
N TYR A 83 -21.04 -4.74 -5.86
CA TYR A 83 -19.63 -5.05 -5.65
C TYR A 83 -19.20 -6.18 -6.59
N ASN A 84 -18.24 -5.88 -7.45
CA ASN A 84 -17.66 -6.80 -8.42
C ASN A 84 -16.14 -6.56 -8.49
N PRO A 85 -15.36 -7.14 -7.57
CA PRO A 85 -13.94 -6.90 -7.50
C PRO A 85 -13.19 -7.53 -8.69
N PRO A 86 -12.23 -6.80 -9.29
CA PRO A 86 -11.39 -7.39 -10.32
C PRO A 86 -10.47 -8.47 -9.71
N ARG A 87 -10.15 -9.49 -10.51
CA ARG A 87 -9.19 -10.54 -10.10
C ARG A 87 -7.76 -10.01 -9.98
N SER A 88 -7.43 -8.99 -10.75
CA SER A 88 -6.12 -8.35 -10.78
C SER A 88 -6.25 -6.87 -11.11
N THR A 89 -5.33 -6.09 -10.56
CA THR A 89 -5.11 -4.68 -10.88
C THR A 89 -3.99 -4.57 -11.90
N ARG A 90 -4.26 -3.90 -13.01
CA ARG A 90 -3.23 -3.58 -14.01
C ARG A 90 -2.56 -2.27 -13.63
N LEU A 91 -1.25 -2.32 -13.39
CA LEU A 91 -0.44 -1.16 -13.07
C LEU A 91 0.55 -0.90 -14.19
N ASN A 92 0.88 0.37 -14.43
CA ASN A 92 2.02 0.75 -15.26
C ASN A 92 3.13 1.21 -14.32
N VAL A 93 4.17 0.38 -14.16
CA VAL A 93 5.17 0.53 -13.10
C VAL A 93 6.58 0.61 -13.65
N SER A 94 7.41 1.45 -13.02
CA SER A 94 8.84 1.54 -13.27
C SER A 94 9.60 0.31 -12.74
N PRO A 95 10.87 0.12 -13.12
CA PRO A 95 11.72 -0.93 -12.54
C PRO A 95 11.83 -0.84 -11.02
N LEU A 96 11.85 0.38 -10.44
CA LEU A 96 11.90 0.57 -8.99
C LEU A 96 10.63 0.04 -8.32
N CYS A 97 9.47 0.38 -8.89
CA CYS A 97 8.18 -0.13 -8.43
C CYS A 97 8.10 -1.66 -8.52
N CYS A 98 8.60 -2.26 -9.59
CA CYS A 98 8.68 -3.72 -9.74
C CYS A 98 9.58 -4.36 -8.68
N ALA A 99 10.74 -3.77 -8.39
CA ALA A 99 11.65 -4.27 -7.37
C ALA A 99 11.03 -4.16 -5.96
N ALA A 100 10.30 -3.08 -5.69
CA ALA A 100 9.58 -2.88 -4.43
C ALA A 100 8.41 -3.86 -4.25
N LEU A 101 7.65 -4.10 -5.32
CA LEU A 101 6.59 -5.12 -5.38
C LEU A 101 7.10 -6.53 -5.03
N GLN A 102 8.34 -6.85 -5.39
CA GLN A 102 8.99 -8.14 -5.08
C GLN A 102 9.66 -8.18 -3.71
N GLY A 103 9.88 -7.04 -3.06
CA GLY A 103 10.69 -6.94 -1.85
C GLY A 103 12.19 -7.16 -2.10
N SER A 104 12.66 -6.85 -3.31
CA SER A 104 14.04 -7.09 -3.76
C SER A 104 14.97 -5.98 -3.27
N ASP A 105 15.29 -5.95 -1.97
CA ASP A 105 16.12 -4.92 -1.32
C ASP A 105 17.41 -4.58 -2.09
N LYS A 106 18.08 -5.60 -2.64
CA LYS A 106 19.34 -5.44 -3.40
C LYS A 106 19.14 -4.65 -4.69
N ILE A 107 18.07 -4.96 -5.42
CA ILE A 107 17.73 -4.29 -6.67
C ILE A 107 17.24 -2.88 -6.38
N VAL A 108 16.43 -2.70 -5.34
CA VAL A 108 15.98 -1.37 -4.89
C VAL A 108 17.18 -0.48 -4.56
N ARG A 109 18.15 -0.95 -3.76
CA ARG A 109 19.38 -0.18 -3.48
C ARG A 109 20.14 0.20 -4.74
N LEU A 110 20.35 -0.77 -5.64
CA LEU A 110 21.05 -0.52 -6.90
C LEU A 110 20.32 0.53 -7.74
N LEU A 111 19.00 0.40 -7.92
CA LEU A 111 18.20 1.36 -8.68
C LEU A 111 18.22 2.75 -8.04
N LEU A 112 18.10 2.85 -6.71
CA LEU A 112 18.18 4.14 -6.01
C LEU A 112 19.55 4.80 -6.17
N ASP A 113 20.65 4.04 -6.08
CA ASP A 113 22.01 4.55 -6.29
C ASP A 113 22.21 5.13 -7.70
N LEU A 114 21.57 4.54 -8.70
CA LEU A 114 21.63 4.96 -10.10
C LEU A 114 20.78 6.20 -10.37
N SER A 115 19.68 6.36 -9.64
CA SER A 115 18.68 7.42 -9.87
C SER A 115 18.92 8.69 -9.05
N LYS A 116 20.05 8.82 -8.32
CA LYS A 116 20.41 9.95 -7.44
C LYS A 116 20.46 11.35 -8.09
N ARG A 117 20.12 11.49 -9.38
CA ARG A 117 20.18 12.75 -10.13
C ARG A 117 18.94 13.04 -10.99
N ASP A 118 17.87 12.24 -10.86
CA ASP A 118 16.66 12.43 -11.65
C ASP A 118 15.55 13.05 -10.79
N GLU A 119 15.15 14.28 -11.14
CA GLU A 119 14.06 15.00 -10.46
C GLU A 119 12.68 14.37 -10.71
N MET A 120 12.54 13.49 -11.71
CA MET A 120 11.28 12.80 -12.03
C MET A 120 11.03 11.54 -11.17
N LEU A 121 11.95 11.17 -10.28
CA LEU A 121 11.88 9.91 -9.54
C LEU A 121 10.90 9.91 -8.35
N GLN A 122 10.50 11.07 -7.83
CA GLN A 122 9.77 11.11 -6.54
C GLN A 122 8.43 10.35 -6.60
N ASP A 123 7.67 10.48 -7.69
CA ASP A 123 6.39 9.77 -7.85
C ASP A 123 6.60 8.24 -7.88
N ASP A 124 7.65 7.78 -8.56
CA ASP A 124 8.05 6.37 -8.59
C ASP A 124 8.52 5.88 -7.22
N LEU A 125 9.24 6.72 -6.47
CA LEU A 125 9.76 6.42 -5.15
C LEU A 125 8.62 6.27 -4.13
N ASP A 126 7.68 7.21 -4.13
CA ASP A 126 6.51 7.20 -3.25
C ASP A 126 5.58 6.02 -3.59
N PHE A 127 5.36 5.76 -4.88
CA PHE A 127 4.53 4.63 -5.32
C PHE A 127 5.22 3.28 -5.02
N SER A 128 6.54 3.22 -5.10
CA SER A 128 7.32 2.04 -4.68
C SER A 128 7.12 1.76 -3.18
N LEU A 129 7.07 2.80 -2.33
CA LEU A 129 6.80 2.64 -0.90
C LEU A 129 5.39 2.07 -0.67
N PHE A 130 4.38 2.62 -1.36
CA PHE A 130 3.01 2.09 -1.33
C PHE A 130 2.98 0.60 -1.68
N LEU A 131 3.65 0.20 -2.77
CA LEU A 131 3.71 -1.21 -3.20
C LEU A 131 4.44 -2.10 -2.18
N ALA A 132 5.62 -1.68 -1.70
CA ALA A 132 6.36 -2.45 -0.70
C ALA A 132 5.49 -2.76 0.54
N LEU A 133 4.70 -1.78 1.00
CA LEU A 133 3.81 -1.94 2.15
C LEU A 133 2.59 -2.82 1.84
N CYS A 134 1.97 -2.67 0.67
CA CYS A 134 0.86 -3.54 0.24
C CYS A 134 1.26 -5.03 0.27
N PHE A 135 2.52 -5.32 -0.01
CA PHE A 135 3.10 -6.67 -0.03
C PHE A 135 3.91 -7.01 1.23
N ARG A 136 3.88 -6.14 2.24
CA ARG A 136 4.48 -6.34 3.57
C ARG A 136 6.00 -6.49 3.54
N HIS A 137 6.66 -5.93 2.54
CA HIS A 137 8.11 -5.86 2.40
C HIS A 137 8.70 -4.72 3.24
N ARG A 138 8.59 -4.83 4.56
CA ARG A 138 8.99 -3.79 5.53
C ARG A 138 10.41 -3.28 5.33
N LYS A 139 11.38 -4.18 5.19
CA LYS A 139 12.78 -3.80 4.96
C LYS A 139 12.99 -3.01 3.67
N THR A 140 12.20 -3.31 2.64
CA THR A 140 12.19 -2.54 1.40
C THR A 140 11.51 -1.19 1.58
N ALA A 141 10.43 -1.12 2.35
CA ALA A 141 9.77 0.14 2.73
C ALA A 141 10.72 1.06 3.52
N ASP A 142 11.42 0.54 4.54
CA ASP A 142 12.45 1.27 5.30
C ASP A 142 13.52 1.84 4.37
N LEU A 143 13.98 1.04 3.39
CA LEU A 143 14.96 1.49 2.41
C LEU A 143 14.48 2.63 1.52
N LEU A 144 13.21 2.61 1.15
CA LEU A 144 12.61 3.67 0.32
C LEU A 144 12.43 4.96 1.15
N LEU A 145 12.00 4.84 2.41
CA LEU A 145 11.93 5.96 3.36
C LEU A 145 13.30 6.60 3.61
N ASP A 146 14.34 5.79 3.84
CA ASP A 146 15.72 6.24 4.01
C ASP A 146 16.25 7.02 2.79
N ASN A 147 15.66 6.79 1.61
CA ASN A 147 16.01 7.47 0.36
C ASN A 147 15.03 8.58 -0.03
N GLY A 148 14.14 8.99 0.88
CA GLY A 148 13.28 10.16 0.71
C GLY A 148 11.89 9.89 0.16
N ALA A 149 11.41 8.63 0.17
CA ALA A 149 10.00 8.36 -0.10
C ALA A 149 9.11 9.08 0.93
N ASP A 150 8.04 9.72 0.46
CA ASP A 150 7.07 10.40 1.31
C ASP A 150 5.87 9.47 1.63
N PRO A 151 5.72 9.00 2.88
CA PRO A 151 4.61 8.12 3.25
C PRO A 151 3.25 8.81 3.27
N LYS A 152 3.20 10.15 3.20
CA LYS A 152 1.98 10.95 3.38
C LYS A 152 1.65 11.82 2.18
N ARG A 153 2.13 11.47 0.99
CA ARG A 153 1.86 12.27 -0.20
C ARG A 153 0.37 12.34 -0.49
N ASP A 154 -0.16 13.56 -0.59
CA ASP A 154 -1.58 13.81 -0.81
C ASP A 154 -2.00 13.55 -2.26
N GLY A 155 -3.26 13.16 -2.44
CA GLY A 155 -3.88 13.01 -3.76
C GLY A 155 -3.39 11.82 -4.58
N LEU A 156 -2.59 10.92 -4.00
CA LEU A 156 -2.13 9.66 -4.58
C LEU A 156 -2.20 8.55 -3.51
N SER A 157 -2.20 7.30 -3.94
CA SER A 157 -2.02 6.17 -3.01
C SER A 157 -0.63 6.27 -2.38
N ASN A 158 -0.55 6.36 -1.06
CA ASN A 158 0.67 6.68 -0.32
C ASN A 158 1.02 5.60 0.73
N GLY A 159 2.05 5.85 1.54
CA GLY A 159 2.49 4.92 2.57
C GLY A 159 1.40 4.50 3.56
N LEU A 160 0.54 5.43 4.01
CA LEU A 160 -0.55 5.11 4.92
C LEU A 160 -1.58 4.16 4.29
N HIS A 161 -1.98 4.40 3.04
CA HIS A 161 -2.86 3.50 2.29
C HIS A 161 -2.24 2.10 2.12
N GLY A 162 -0.96 2.04 1.77
CA GLY A 162 -0.24 0.77 1.59
C GLY A 162 -0.09 -0.02 2.89
N ALA A 163 0.19 0.68 4.01
CA ALA A 163 0.28 0.08 5.32
C ALA A 163 -1.07 -0.48 5.79
N ALA A 164 -2.17 0.26 5.55
CA ALA A 164 -3.52 -0.22 5.82
C ALA A 164 -3.90 -1.46 4.99
N TYR A 165 -3.56 -1.47 3.69
CA TYR A 165 -3.76 -2.65 2.83
C TYR A 165 -2.95 -3.86 3.30
N GLY A 166 -1.71 -3.64 3.77
CA GLY A 166 -0.81 -4.68 4.28
C GLY A 166 -1.14 -5.15 5.70
N GLY A 167 -2.05 -4.46 6.41
CA GLY A 167 -2.36 -4.70 7.82
C GLY A 167 -1.19 -4.40 8.76
N LEU A 168 -0.44 -3.34 8.45
CA LEU A 168 0.83 -2.96 9.06
C LEU A 168 0.62 -1.87 10.14
N VAL A 169 0.12 -2.28 11.31
CA VAL A 169 -0.30 -1.38 12.41
C VAL A 169 0.83 -0.48 12.94
N ASP A 170 2.06 -1.00 13.01
CA ASP A 170 3.22 -0.24 13.47
C ASP A 170 3.56 0.88 12.48
N GLU A 171 3.55 0.57 11.18
CA GLU A 171 3.78 1.53 10.11
C GLU A 171 2.67 2.57 9.99
N ILE A 172 1.40 2.18 10.21
CA ILE A 172 0.28 3.12 10.31
C ILE A 172 0.53 4.13 11.44
N SER A 173 0.94 3.65 12.61
CA SER A 173 1.25 4.51 13.77
C SER A 173 2.41 5.44 13.47
N LEU A 174 3.49 4.91 12.89
CA LEU A 174 4.66 5.68 12.48
C LEU A 174 4.26 6.82 11.54
N TYR A 175 3.47 6.55 10.50
CA TYR A 175 3.14 7.55 9.50
C TYR A 175 2.16 8.62 10.02
N VAL A 176 1.19 8.24 10.84
CA VAL A 176 0.26 9.22 11.43
C VAL A 176 0.95 10.06 12.51
N ILE A 177 1.66 9.43 13.45
CA ILE A 177 2.19 10.11 14.65
C ILE A 177 3.49 10.86 14.34
N GLU A 178 4.46 10.19 13.70
CA GLU A 178 5.80 10.77 13.51
C GLU A 178 5.90 11.58 12.21
N TYR A 179 5.30 11.10 11.12
CA TYR A 179 5.30 11.83 9.84
C TYR A 179 4.17 12.86 9.73
N GLY A 180 3.16 12.79 10.60
CA GLY A 180 2.01 13.68 10.60
C GLY A 180 1.11 13.49 9.39
N ALA A 181 0.90 12.24 8.95
CA ALA A 181 -0.07 11.93 7.90
C ALA A 181 -1.50 12.21 8.39
N GLU A 182 -2.31 12.86 7.56
CA GLU A 182 -3.75 12.96 7.81
C GLU A 182 -4.39 11.56 7.70
N VAL A 183 -5.15 11.15 8.72
CA VAL A 183 -5.64 9.76 8.82
C VAL A 183 -6.72 9.45 7.77
N ASP A 184 -7.59 10.42 7.51
CA ASP A 184 -8.65 10.35 6.50
C ASP A 184 -8.19 10.91 5.14
N VAL A 185 -6.89 10.96 4.87
CA VAL A 185 -6.36 11.36 3.56
C VAL A 185 -6.96 10.47 2.47
N GLU A 186 -7.39 11.11 1.38
CA GLU A 186 -7.93 10.43 0.21
C GLU A 186 -6.87 10.31 -0.89
N ASP A 187 -6.81 9.15 -1.53
CA ASP A 187 -6.05 8.97 -2.77
C ASP A 187 -6.72 9.66 -3.98
N ALA A 188 -6.11 9.56 -5.17
CA ALA A 188 -6.65 10.15 -6.41
C ALA A 188 -8.08 9.69 -6.78
N ASN A 189 -8.55 8.57 -6.20
CA ASN A 189 -9.86 7.99 -6.45
C ASN A 189 -10.86 8.27 -5.32
N GLY A 190 -10.46 9.02 -4.28
CA GLY A 190 -11.28 9.25 -3.09
C GLY A 190 -11.30 8.06 -2.12
N VAL A 191 -10.26 7.21 -2.12
CA VAL A 191 -10.14 6.06 -1.23
C VAL A 191 -9.34 6.45 0.01
N THR A 192 -9.82 6.14 1.20
CA THR A 192 -9.11 6.35 2.48
C THR A 192 -8.40 5.08 2.96
N ALA A 193 -7.49 5.22 3.92
CA ALA A 193 -6.79 4.09 4.56
C ALA A 193 -7.75 3.03 5.14
N VAL A 194 -8.87 3.46 5.74
CA VAL A 194 -9.90 2.55 6.26
C VAL A 194 -10.46 1.65 5.15
N MET A 195 -10.70 2.19 3.95
CA MET A 195 -11.18 1.40 2.80
C MET A 195 -10.15 0.41 2.26
N TYR A 196 -8.86 0.74 2.34
CA TYR A 196 -7.80 -0.22 2.03
C TYR A 196 -7.77 -1.37 3.06
N ALA A 197 -7.89 -1.07 4.35
CA ALA A 197 -7.95 -2.07 5.42
C ALA A 197 -9.16 -3.01 5.31
N MET A 198 -10.28 -2.51 4.79
CA MET A 198 -11.47 -3.33 4.52
C MET A 198 -11.22 -4.45 3.51
N GLY A 199 -10.13 -4.44 2.74
CA GLY A 199 -9.71 -5.55 1.89
C GLY A 199 -9.28 -6.80 2.65
N LEU A 200 -8.76 -6.65 3.87
CA LEU A 200 -8.23 -7.72 4.72
C LEU A 200 -9.31 -8.71 5.18
N GLU A 201 -8.90 -9.92 5.57
CA GLU A 201 -9.80 -10.90 6.16
C GLU A 201 -10.18 -10.51 7.60
N TYR A 202 -11.39 -10.87 8.02
CA TYR A 202 -11.80 -10.72 9.41
C TYR A 202 -11.12 -11.81 10.27
N PRO A 203 -10.62 -11.52 11.49
CA PRO A 203 -10.78 -10.28 12.28
C PRO A 203 -9.74 -9.19 12.00
N GLN A 204 -8.69 -9.48 11.22
CA GLN A 204 -7.58 -8.55 10.97
C GLN A 204 -8.05 -7.21 10.37
N SER A 205 -9.04 -7.23 9.47
CA SER A 205 -9.61 -5.99 8.93
C SER A 205 -10.15 -5.07 10.02
N TRP A 206 -10.82 -5.61 11.03
CA TRP A 206 -11.32 -4.82 12.15
C TRP A 206 -10.19 -4.32 13.04
N GLU A 207 -9.17 -5.12 13.33
CA GLU A 207 -8.01 -4.69 14.13
C GLU A 207 -7.34 -3.43 13.53
N VAL A 208 -7.16 -3.42 12.21
CA VAL A 208 -6.54 -2.29 11.50
C VAL A 208 -7.49 -1.08 11.45
N VAL A 209 -8.78 -1.29 11.21
CA VAL A 209 -9.80 -0.23 11.21
C VAL A 209 -9.94 0.41 12.60
N GLU A 210 -10.03 -0.40 13.65
CA GLU A 210 -10.10 0.07 15.04
C GLU A 210 -8.85 0.86 15.41
N HIS A 211 -7.67 0.45 14.95
CA HIS A 211 -6.44 1.20 15.15
C HIS A 211 -6.47 2.57 14.44
N LEU A 212 -6.93 2.62 13.18
CA LEU A 212 -7.10 3.89 12.46
C LEU A 212 -8.09 4.83 13.16
N PHE A 213 -9.17 4.29 13.74
CA PHE A 213 -10.11 5.10 14.54
C PHE A 213 -9.48 5.64 15.83
N HIS A 214 -8.65 4.84 16.53
CA HIS A 214 -7.89 5.35 17.68
C HIS A 214 -6.90 6.46 17.30
N LEU A 215 -6.39 6.43 16.08
CA LEU A 215 -5.52 7.48 15.53
C LEU A 215 -6.29 8.70 15.01
N GLY A 216 -7.63 8.65 14.99
CA GLY A 216 -8.49 9.79 14.68
C GLY A 216 -9.20 9.75 13.33
N ALA A 217 -9.18 8.63 12.61
CA ALA A 217 -10.06 8.45 11.45
C ALA A 217 -11.54 8.55 11.87
N ASP A 218 -12.34 9.29 11.10
CA ASP A 218 -13.76 9.49 11.36
C ASP A 218 -14.57 8.24 10.99
N PRO A 219 -15.19 7.53 11.96
CA PRO A 219 -16.02 6.36 11.66
C PRO A 219 -17.23 6.69 10.77
N SER A 220 -17.68 7.94 10.77
CA SER A 220 -18.83 8.43 9.99
C SER A 220 -18.46 8.98 8.61
N PHE A 221 -17.17 8.88 8.22
CA PHE A 221 -16.67 9.38 6.94
C PHE A 221 -17.45 8.78 5.76
N ARG A 222 -17.73 9.63 4.76
CA ARG A 222 -18.46 9.24 3.55
C ARG A 222 -17.51 9.17 2.37
N VAL A 223 -17.27 7.96 1.88
CA VAL A 223 -16.33 7.69 0.80
C VAL A 223 -17.03 7.82 -0.56
N GLY A 224 -16.26 8.18 -1.60
CA GLY A 224 -16.71 8.15 -2.99
C GLY A 224 -17.71 9.27 -3.30
N GLN A 225 -17.22 10.50 -3.46
CA GLN A 225 -18.04 11.71 -3.68
C GLN A 225 -19.08 11.94 -2.57
N GLY A 226 -18.80 11.48 -1.34
CA GLY A 226 -19.70 11.60 -0.20
C GLY A 226 -20.92 10.68 -0.22
N ALA A 227 -20.91 9.61 -1.02
CA ALA A 227 -22.10 8.82 -1.28
C ALA A 227 -22.42 7.80 -0.17
N TRP A 228 -21.42 7.09 0.38
CA TRP A 228 -21.67 5.92 1.24
C TRP A 228 -20.72 5.85 2.44
N THR A 229 -21.19 5.28 3.56
CA THR A 229 -20.38 5.06 4.77
C THR A 229 -19.55 3.78 4.67
N TYR A 230 -18.51 3.64 5.50
CA TYR A 230 -17.69 2.42 5.56
C TYR A 230 -18.55 1.16 5.81
N ALA A 231 -19.53 1.24 6.72
CA ALA A 231 -20.42 0.12 6.99
C ALA A 231 -21.21 -0.33 5.76
N GLN A 232 -21.71 0.62 4.96
CA GLN A 232 -22.45 0.33 3.74
C GLN A 232 -21.58 -0.41 2.72
N TYR A 233 -20.32 0.02 2.53
CA TYR A 233 -19.36 -0.71 1.70
C TYR A 233 -19.11 -2.12 2.24
N ALA A 234 -18.91 -2.29 3.56
CA ALA A 234 -18.65 -3.59 4.19
C ALA A 234 -19.82 -4.57 3.99
N ARG A 235 -21.07 -4.09 4.11
CA ARG A 235 -22.27 -4.89 3.84
C ARG A 235 -22.31 -5.38 2.39
N VAL A 236 -22.04 -4.51 1.42
CA VAL A 236 -22.08 -4.85 -0.01
C VAL A 236 -20.94 -5.80 -0.39
N MET A 237 -19.79 -5.70 0.28
CA MET A 237 -18.69 -6.69 0.18
C MET A 237 -19.05 -8.06 0.79
N GLY A 238 -20.15 -8.17 1.55
CA GLY A 238 -20.53 -9.37 2.29
C GLY A 238 -19.77 -9.57 3.60
N LYS A 239 -19.04 -8.54 4.09
CA LYS A 239 -18.27 -8.59 5.34
C LYS A 239 -19.15 -8.16 6.51
N ILE A 240 -20.09 -9.04 6.87
CA ILE A 240 -21.17 -8.77 7.83
C ILE A 240 -20.64 -8.38 9.22
N ASP A 241 -19.72 -9.15 9.79
CA ASP A 241 -19.16 -8.85 11.12
C ASP A 241 -18.42 -7.51 11.15
N LEU A 242 -17.69 -7.19 10.09
CA LEU A 242 -17.00 -5.90 9.95
C LEU A 242 -18.00 -4.75 9.83
N ALA A 243 -19.08 -4.93 9.07
CA ALA A 243 -20.10 -3.92 8.90
C ALA A 243 -20.82 -3.58 10.21
N GLU A 244 -21.14 -4.58 11.03
CA GLU A 244 -21.77 -4.38 12.34
C GLU A 244 -20.88 -3.57 13.28
N ARG A 245 -19.58 -3.87 13.29
CA ARG A 245 -18.60 -3.09 14.07
C ARG A 245 -18.44 -1.66 13.59
N LEU A 246 -18.50 -1.43 12.28
CA LEU A 246 -18.46 -0.10 11.69
C LEU A 246 -19.73 0.70 12.03
N GLU A 247 -20.92 0.08 11.97
CA GLU A 247 -22.19 0.68 12.39
C GLU A 247 -22.17 1.08 13.88
N GLU A 248 -21.61 0.21 14.74
CA GLU A 248 -21.39 0.53 16.16
C GLU A 248 -20.46 1.74 16.33
N ALA A 249 -19.38 1.83 15.54
CA ALA A 249 -18.42 2.92 15.61
C ALA A 249 -19.00 4.26 15.12
N GLU A 250 -19.86 4.24 14.09
CA GLU A 250 -20.58 5.42 13.58
C GLU A 250 -21.47 6.10 14.65
N MET A 251 -21.93 5.35 15.66
CA MET A 251 -22.78 5.89 16.72
C MET A 251 -22.05 6.78 17.74
N TYR A 252 -20.72 6.75 17.78
CA TYR A 252 -19.89 7.51 18.71
C TYR A 252 -19.07 8.54 17.94
N SER A 253 -18.95 9.77 18.45
CA SER A 253 -18.00 10.73 17.85
C SER A 253 -16.57 10.15 17.90
N PRO A 254 -15.65 10.55 17.00
CA PRO A 254 -14.27 10.03 17.00
C PRO A 254 -13.60 10.13 18.39
N THR A 255 -13.85 11.22 19.11
CA THR A 255 -13.37 11.45 20.48
C THR A 255 -14.05 10.54 21.51
N GLN A 256 -15.35 10.24 21.35
CA GLN A 256 -16.09 9.35 22.24
C GLN A 256 -15.73 7.88 22.02
N TYR A 257 -15.45 7.49 20.77
CA TYR A 257 -15.06 6.13 20.44
C TYR A 257 -13.75 5.74 21.13
N ALA A 258 -12.70 6.57 20.97
CA ALA A 258 -11.41 6.36 21.62
C ALA A 258 -11.53 6.26 23.16
N LEU A 259 -12.29 7.17 23.78
CA LEU A 259 -12.52 7.18 25.24
C LEU A 259 -13.37 5.98 25.75
N SER A 260 -14.31 5.49 24.94
CA SER A 260 -15.18 4.37 25.32
C SER A 260 -14.42 3.04 25.45
N ARG A 261 -13.37 2.85 24.65
CA ARG A 261 -12.55 1.64 24.63
C ARG A 261 -11.47 1.64 25.73
N GLU A 262 -10.87 2.80 26.03
CA GLU A 262 -9.96 2.95 27.18
C GLU A 262 -10.65 2.63 28.52
N SER A 263 -11.92 2.99 28.65
CA SER A 263 -12.74 2.71 29.83
C SER A 263 -13.05 1.21 30.02
N SER A 264 -13.01 0.41 28.95
CA SER A 264 -13.23 -1.05 29.03
C SER A 264 -12.00 -1.84 29.48
N CYS A 265 -10.80 -1.25 29.38
CA CYS A 265 -9.54 -1.89 29.78
C CYS A 265 -9.17 -1.69 31.27
N THR A 266 -9.98 -0.96 32.07
CA THR A 266 -9.62 -0.58 33.46
C THR A 266 -10.45 -1.25 34.56
N LEU A 267 -11.29 -2.25 34.25
CA LEU A 267 -12.22 -2.86 35.23
C LEU A 267 -12.03 -4.37 35.51
N ASP A 268 -10.87 -4.96 35.23
CA ASP A 268 -10.52 -6.29 35.74
C ASP A 268 -9.18 -6.21 36.49
N GLY A 269 -9.22 -5.96 37.80
CA GLY A 269 -8.01 -6.15 38.60
C GLY A 269 -7.86 -5.46 39.95
N TYR A 270 -8.92 -5.13 40.69
CA TYR A 270 -8.81 -4.88 42.12
C TYR A 270 -10.15 -5.12 42.84
N GLU A 271 -10.42 -6.36 43.24
CA GLU A 271 -11.04 -6.70 44.54
C GLU A 271 -10.50 -8.05 45.03
#